data_AF-M4Z3F5-F1
#
_entry.id   AF-M4Z3F5-F1
#
_cell.length_a   1.000
_cell.length_b   1.000
_cell.length_c   1.000
_cell.angle_alpha   90.00
_cell.angle_beta   90.00
_cell.angle_gamma   90.00
#
_symmetry.space_group_name_H-M   'P 1'
#
loop_
_entity.id
_entity.type
_entity.pdbx_description
1 polymer ?
#
loop_
_entity_poly.entity_id
_entity_poly.type
_entity_poly.pdbx_seq_one_letter_code
_entity_poly.pdbx_strand_id
1 'polypeptide(L)'
;MKLLGIFLVSTALLASNAANARERSDSPHSQACMAKNGFTLEMWRAHRAGTDAQVLKYIMCRDRVSKAQALEIGRADGNFSRGF
;
A
#
# COMPACT_ATOMS: atom_id res chain seq x y z
N MET A 1 -18.35 10.88 55.47
CA MET A 1 -16.93 10.49 55.28
C MET A 1 -16.86 9.03 54.83
N LYS A 2 -16.34 8.77 53.63
CA LYS A 2 -15.41 7.67 53.30
C LYS A 2 -15.12 7.71 51.80
N LEU A 3 -13.91 8.17 51.48
CA LEU A 3 -13.26 7.96 50.19
C LEU A 3 -12.89 6.48 50.05
N LEU A 4 -13.18 5.89 48.90
CA LEU A 4 -12.50 4.74 48.29
C LEU A 4 -12.96 4.77 46.82
N GLY A 5 -12.13 4.85 45.79
CA GLY A 5 -10.71 4.55 45.68
C GLY A 5 -10.50 3.78 44.39
N ILE A 6 -10.15 4.51 43.32
CA ILE A 6 -9.15 4.17 42.30
C ILE A 6 -9.49 3.09 41.24
N PHE A 7 -9.48 3.58 39.99
CA PHE A 7 -9.00 2.99 38.72
C PHE A 7 -9.10 1.48 38.47
N LEU A 8 -9.69 1.11 37.31
CA LEU A 8 -9.14 0.02 36.48
C LEU A 8 -9.51 0.22 34.99
N VAL A 9 -8.50 0.73 34.27
CA VAL A 9 -8.01 0.27 32.95
C VAL A 9 -9.00 0.28 31.78
N SER A 10 -9.11 1.43 31.12
CA SER A 10 -9.40 1.48 29.68
C SER A 10 -8.12 1.12 28.91
N THR A 11 -7.84 -0.18 28.70
CA THR A 11 -6.90 -0.59 27.66
C THR A 11 -7.58 -0.35 26.32
N ALA A 12 -7.43 0.86 25.80
CA ALA A 12 -7.70 1.14 24.41
C ALA A 12 -6.85 0.17 23.57
N LEU A 13 -7.53 -0.80 22.97
CA LEU A 13 -7.02 -1.58 21.85
C LEU A 13 -6.74 -0.59 20.71
N LEU A 14 -5.58 0.06 20.73
CA LEU A 14 -4.95 0.46 19.48
C LEU A 14 -4.43 -0.83 18.86
N ALA A 15 -5.36 -1.61 18.29
CA ALA A 15 -5.03 -2.51 17.22
C ALA A 15 -4.45 -1.63 16.13
N SER A 16 -3.12 -1.55 16.12
CA SER A 16 -2.32 -1.02 15.05
C SER A 16 -2.58 -1.89 13.83
N ASN A 17 -3.73 -1.70 13.18
CA ASN A 17 -3.85 -1.99 11.78
C ASN A 17 -2.83 -1.05 11.14
N ALA A 18 -1.61 -1.55 10.96
CA ALA A 18 -0.70 -1.05 9.96
C ALA A 18 -1.36 -1.32 8.59
N ALA A 19 -2.46 -0.61 8.33
CA ALA A 19 -2.62 0.03 7.05
C ALA A 19 -1.38 0.92 6.93
N ASN A 20 -0.27 0.33 6.44
CA ASN A 20 0.86 1.10 5.97
C ASN A 20 0.24 2.10 5.02
N ALA A 21 0.17 3.36 5.43
CA ALA A 21 -0.40 4.41 4.61
C ALA A 21 0.30 4.31 3.27
N ARG A 22 -0.48 3.97 2.24
CA ARG A 22 0.07 3.59 0.95
C ARG A 22 0.94 4.71 0.44
N GLU A 23 2.18 4.39 0.09
CA GLU A 23 3.11 5.41 -0.38
C GLU A 23 2.51 6.08 -1.63
N ARG A 24 2.57 7.41 -1.69
CA ARG A 24 2.06 8.14 -2.85
C ARG A 24 2.88 7.80 -4.07
N SER A 25 2.23 7.66 -5.22
CA SER A 25 2.90 7.26 -6.47
C SER A 25 3.92 8.30 -6.97
N ASP A 26 3.85 9.54 -6.49
CA ASP A 26 4.75 10.64 -6.85
C ASP A 26 5.95 10.83 -5.90
N SER A 27 6.09 10.01 -4.86
CA SER A 27 7.24 10.11 -3.96
C SER A 27 8.54 9.64 -4.63
N PRO A 28 9.73 10.06 -4.13
CA PRO A 28 11.01 9.60 -4.65
C PRO A 28 11.15 8.06 -4.62
N HIS A 29 10.66 7.40 -3.57
CA HIS A 29 10.65 5.94 -3.45
C HIS A 29 9.79 5.30 -4.54
N SER A 30 8.55 5.77 -4.70
CA SER A 30 7.65 5.28 -5.74
C SER A 30 8.26 5.43 -7.13
N GLN A 31 8.83 6.59 -7.45
CA GLN A 31 9.46 6.83 -8.74
C GLN A 31 10.67 5.92 -8.98
N ALA A 32 11.49 5.66 -7.95
CA ALA A 32 12.57 4.69 -8.04
C ALA A 32 12.04 3.26 -8.29
N CYS A 33 10.95 2.87 -7.63
CA CYS A 33 10.27 1.59 -7.88
C CYS A 33 9.70 1.51 -9.31
N MET A 34 9.14 2.59 -9.85
CA MET A 34 8.66 2.63 -11.24
C MET A 34 9.83 2.45 -12.22
N ALA A 35 10.92 3.20 -12.04
CA ALA A 35 12.11 3.11 -12.87
C ALA A 35 12.70 1.69 -12.86
N LYS A 36 12.77 1.05 -11.67
CA LYS A 36 13.21 -0.35 -11.53
C LYS A 36 12.34 -1.34 -12.31
N ASN A 37 11.07 -1.02 -12.53
CA ASN A 37 10.12 -1.85 -13.26
C ASN A 37 9.87 -1.38 -14.70
N GLY A 38 10.63 -0.39 -15.19
CA GLY A 38 10.63 0.03 -16.58
C GLY A 38 9.50 0.96 -17.00
N PHE A 39 8.98 1.80 -16.10
CA PHE A 39 8.00 2.83 -16.45
C PHE A 39 8.16 4.11 -15.61
N THR A 40 7.46 5.19 -16.00
CA THR A 40 7.51 6.51 -15.35
C THR A 40 6.18 6.84 -14.65
N LEU A 41 6.20 7.89 -13.82
CA LEU A 41 4.98 8.42 -13.19
C LEU A 41 3.94 8.89 -14.21
N GLU A 42 4.39 9.44 -15.34
CA GLU A 42 3.49 9.86 -16.43
C GLU A 42 2.82 8.65 -17.06
N MET A 43 3.57 7.58 -17.37
CA MET A 43 3.02 6.33 -17.88
C MET A 43 2.01 5.71 -16.90
N TRP A 44 2.32 5.74 -15.60
CA TRP A 44 1.42 5.29 -14.54
C TRP A 44 0.08 6.06 -14.54
N ARG A 45 0.15 7.40 -14.52
CA ARG A 45 -1.05 8.27 -14.54
C ARG A 45 -1.87 8.12 -15.82
N ALA A 46 -1.20 7.86 -16.95
CA ALA A 46 -1.86 7.62 -18.23
C ALA A 46 -2.48 6.21 -18.35
N HIS A 47 -2.40 5.37 -17.32
CA HIS A 47 -2.75 3.94 -17.38
C HIS A 47 -2.05 3.20 -18.53
N ARG A 48 -0.82 3.63 -18.83
CA ARG A 48 0.11 3.02 -19.82
C ARG A 48 1.32 2.42 -19.12
N ALA A 49 1.23 2.16 -17.81
CA ALA A 49 2.22 1.33 -17.13
C ALA A 49 2.31 -0.02 -17.86
N GLY A 50 3.47 -0.66 -17.81
CA GLY A 50 3.77 -1.85 -18.61
C GLY A 50 2.88 -3.06 -18.31
N THR A 51 3.41 -4.25 -18.54
CA THR A 51 2.66 -5.50 -18.26
C THR A 51 2.16 -5.57 -16.82
N ASP A 52 1.08 -6.31 -16.58
CA ASP A 52 0.56 -6.53 -15.23
C ASP A 52 1.63 -7.09 -14.26
N ALA A 53 2.59 -7.86 -14.77
CA ALA A 53 3.73 -8.33 -14.00
C ALA A 53 4.66 -7.18 -13.53
N GLN A 54 4.85 -6.14 -14.34
CA GLN A 54 5.60 -4.94 -13.95
C GLN A 54 4.82 -4.10 -12.94
N VAL A 55 3.51 -3.93 -13.15
CA VAL A 55 2.62 -3.25 -12.20
C VAL A 55 2.63 -3.96 -10.84
N LEU A 56 2.56 -5.29 -10.84
CA LEU A 56 2.61 -6.11 -9.62
C LEU A 56 3.92 -5.89 -8.86
N LYS A 57 5.06 -5.98 -9.56
CA LYS A 57 6.38 -5.75 -8.95
C LYS A 57 6.55 -4.33 -8.44
N TYR A 58 5.94 -3.34 -9.10
CA TYR A 58 5.90 -1.97 -8.62
C TYR A 58 5.11 -1.84 -7.31
N ILE A 59 3.90 -2.41 -7.23
CA ILE A 59 3.09 -2.37 -5.99
C ILE A 59 3.84 -3.05 -4.85
N MET A 60 4.45 -4.22 -5.10
CA MET A 60 5.31 -4.90 -4.12
C MET A 60 6.44 -4.00 -3.61
N CYS A 61 7.13 -3.30 -4.52
CA CYS A 61 8.24 -2.40 -4.18
C CYS A 61 7.76 -1.15 -3.43
N ARG A 62 6.70 -0.50 -3.91
CA ARG A 62 6.17 0.74 -3.35
C ARG A 62 5.62 0.52 -1.94
N ASP A 63 4.74 -0.47 -1.79
CA ASP A 63 4.00 -0.70 -0.57
C ASP A 63 4.74 -1.64 0.40
N ARG A 64 5.88 -2.21 -0.03
CA ARG A 64 6.72 -3.16 0.73
C ARG A 64 5.93 -4.37 1.22
N VAL A 65 5.06 -4.88 0.35
CA VAL A 65 4.13 -5.99 0.64
C VAL A 65 4.51 -7.26 -0.12
N SER A 66 3.95 -8.38 0.32
CA SER A 66 4.06 -9.66 -0.39
C SER A 66 3.39 -9.63 -1.76
N LYS A 67 3.70 -10.61 -2.62
CA LYS A 67 3.04 -10.78 -3.93
C LYS A 67 1.52 -10.92 -3.80
N ALA A 68 1.05 -11.69 -2.81
CA ALA A 68 -0.38 -11.93 -2.60
C ALA A 68 -1.12 -10.62 -2.25
N GLN A 69 -0.56 -9.84 -1.33
CA GLN A 69 -1.10 -8.52 -0.97
C GLN A 69 -1.05 -7.54 -2.14
N ALA A 70 0.04 -7.55 -2.93
CA ALA A 70 0.14 -6.68 -4.10
C ALA A 70 -0.89 -7.03 -5.19
N LEU A 71 -1.24 -8.32 -5.35
CA LEU A 71 -2.31 -8.75 -6.24
C LEU A 71 -3.67 -8.23 -5.76
N GLU A 72 -3.96 -8.36 -4.46
CA GLU A 72 -5.20 -7.87 -3.87
C GLU A 72 -5.33 -6.35 -4.05
N ILE A 73 -4.27 -5.62 -3.72
CA ILE A 73 -4.19 -4.16 -3.89
C ILE A 73 -4.39 -3.78 -5.37
N GLY A 74 -3.64 -4.37 -6.29
CA GLY A 74 -3.73 -4.02 -7.71
C GLY A 74 -5.11 -4.32 -8.32
N ARG A 75 -5.79 -5.38 -7.88
CA ARG A 75 -7.18 -5.67 -8.28
C ARG A 75 -8.17 -4.66 -7.71
N ALA A 76 -8.03 -4.31 -6.42
CA ALA A 76 -8.90 -3.33 -5.77
C ALA A 76 -8.84 -1.95 -6.44
N ASP A 77 -7.67 -1.57 -6.95
CA ASP A 77 -7.48 -0.29 -7.65
C ASP A 77 -7.79 -0.33 -9.16
N GLY A 78 -8.04 -1.51 -9.73
CA GLY A 78 -8.16 -1.67 -11.18
C GLY A 78 -6.86 -1.40 -11.95
N ASN A 79 -5.70 -1.66 -11.33
CA ASN A 79 -4.38 -1.46 -11.95
C ASN A 79 -3.97 -2.58 -12.91
N PHE A 80 -4.73 -3.68 -12.96
CA PHE A 80 -4.44 -4.81 -13.84
C PHE A 80 -5.44 -4.93 -14.99
N SER A 81 -5.00 -5.57 -16.06
CA SER A 81 -5.87 -5.94 -17.17
C SER A 81 -6.96 -6.92 -16.73
N ARG A 82 -8.06 -6.95 -17.49
CA ARG A 82 -9.20 -7.82 -17.20
C ARG A 82 -8.77 -9.30 -17.34
N GLY A 83 -8.78 -10.03 -16.22
CA GLY A 83 -8.45 -11.45 -16.17
C GLY A 83 -7.10 -11.79 -15.52
N PHE A 84 -6.38 -10.79 -14.98
CA PHE A 84 -5.15 -10.97 -14.22
C PHE A 84 -5.36 -11.29 -12.72
#